data_AF-T0TM31-F1
#
_entry.id   AF-T0TM31-F1
#
_cell.length_a   1.000
_cell.length_b   1.000
_cell.length_c   1.000
_cell.angle_alpha   90.00
_cell.angle_beta   90.00
_cell.angle_gamma   90.00
#
_symmetry.space_group_name_H-M   'P 1'
#
loop_
_entity.id
_entity.type
_entity.pdbx_description
1 polymer ?
#
loop_
_entity_poly.entity_id
_entity_poly.type
_entity_poly.pdbx_seq_one_letter_code
_entity_poly.pdbx_strand_id
1 'polypeptide(L)'
;MEKESFEKNTVDFLERRGLRNIQVENIIQLPKFSLFELENGRRRLLASAKELQKGNEFILPDKLVKLLYHAKNIYNTLEPEHLEYVETHRTDFGKILDTVSVFSEKYILAEANLEKMKEIYRKNVDTEIDELVTSFINLLTFTSIGAPATFKFFGRSIERRRYSSIAEILNATLIHQSVTGLYETRIDLGKLGED
;
A
#
# COMPACT_ATOMS: atom_id res chain seq x y z
N MET A 1 12.98 8.54 27.26
CA MET A 1 12.31 8.61 28.58
C MET A 1 11.23 7.53 28.75
N GLU A 2 10.13 7.55 27.98
CA GLU A 2 9.07 6.51 28.16
C GLU A 2 9.54 5.10 27.77
N LYS A 3 10.28 4.96 26.66
CA LYS A 3 10.85 3.67 26.21
C LYS A 3 11.71 3.02 27.29
N GLU A 4 12.68 3.75 27.83
CA GLU A 4 13.59 3.24 28.87
C GLU A 4 12.82 2.82 30.14
N SER A 5 11.80 3.59 30.55
CA SER A 5 10.96 3.19 31.69
C SER A 5 10.12 1.95 31.42
N PHE A 6 9.58 1.81 30.20
CA PHE A 6 8.80 0.65 29.78
C PHE A 6 9.66 -0.61 29.71
N GLU A 7 10.87 -0.51 29.17
CA GLU A 7 11.82 -1.62 29.06
C GLU A 7 12.39 -2.01 30.43
N LYS A 8 12.54 -1.05 31.36
CA LYS A 8 13.02 -1.32 32.72
C LYS A 8 12.01 -2.12 33.55
N ASN A 9 10.74 -1.76 33.50
CA ASN A 9 9.67 -2.51 34.16
C ASN A 9 8.34 -2.30 33.41
N THR A 10 8.01 -3.25 32.54
CA THR A 10 6.84 -3.18 31.66
C THR A 10 5.52 -3.18 32.43
N VAL A 11 5.36 -4.05 33.44
CA VAL A 11 4.10 -4.16 34.19
C VAL A 11 3.84 -2.90 35.00
N ASP A 12 4.81 -2.43 35.78
CA ASP A 12 4.70 -1.19 36.57
C ASP A 12 4.43 0.02 35.66
N PHE A 13 5.09 0.10 34.50
CA PHE A 13 4.82 1.16 33.54
C PHE A 13 3.36 1.15 33.04
N LEU A 14 2.83 -0.03 32.69
CA LEU A 14 1.46 -0.18 32.19
C LEU A 14 0.41 0.04 33.30
N GLU A 15 0.67 -0.40 34.52
CA GLU A 15 -0.18 -0.15 35.69
C GLU A 15 -0.29 1.34 36.00
N ARG A 16 0.83 2.09 35.93
CA ARG A 16 0.83 3.55 36.05
C ARG A 16 0.06 4.26 34.94
N ARG A 17 -0.15 3.60 33.80
CA ARG A 17 -1.01 4.07 32.69
C ARG A 17 -2.48 3.68 32.86
N GLY A 18 -2.83 2.99 33.94
CA GLY A 18 -4.20 2.63 34.30
C GLY A 18 -4.65 1.25 33.84
N LEU A 19 -3.77 0.45 33.24
CA LEU A 19 -4.06 -0.96 32.92
C LEU A 19 -3.99 -1.80 34.21
N ARG A 20 -4.79 -2.86 34.29
CA ARG A 20 -4.83 -3.79 35.44
C ARG A 20 -4.94 -5.22 34.94
N ASN A 21 -4.57 -6.20 35.78
CA ASN A 21 -4.66 -7.64 35.48
C ASN A 21 -3.93 -8.03 34.17
N ILE A 22 -2.78 -7.42 33.93
CA ILE A 22 -2.01 -7.60 32.70
C ILE A 22 -1.47 -9.03 32.65
N GLN A 23 -1.78 -9.75 31.58
CA GLN A 23 -1.18 -11.05 31.27
C GLN A 23 0.13 -10.80 30.51
N VAL A 24 1.27 -11.03 31.17
CA VAL A 24 2.60 -10.69 30.65
C VAL A 24 2.92 -11.47 29.38
N GLU A 25 2.48 -12.72 29.32
CA GLU A 25 2.58 -13.63 28.18
C GLU A 25 1.88 -13.11 26.91
N ASN A 26 0.88 -12.23 27.06
CA ASN A 26 0.12 -11.67 25.96
C ASN A 26 0.66 -10.31 25.48
N ILE A 27 1.75 -9.81 26.10
CA ILE A 27 2.37 -8.54 25.69
C ILE A 27 3.20 -8.78 24.43
N ILE A 28 2.78 -8.15 23.33
CA ILE A 28 3.50 -8.18 22.04
C ILE A 28 4.06 -6.80 21.72
N GLN A 29 5.36 -6.73 21.45
CA GLN A 29 6.01 -5.50 21.00
C GLN A 29 5.86 -5.36 19.47
N LEU A 30 5.23 -4.29 19.03
CA LEU A 30 4.96 -4.01 17.62
C LEU A 30 5.80 -2.82 17.13
N PRO A 31 7.00 -3.05 16.56
CA PRO A 31 7.79 -1.99 15.95
C PRO A 31 7.09 -1.41 14.71
N LYS A 32 7.60 -0.26 14.25
CA LYS A 32 7.18 0.33 12.97
C LYS A 32 7.42 -0.69 11.84
N PHE A 33 6.46 -0.77 10.92
CA PHE A 33 6.37 -1.72 9.82
C PHE A 33 6.10 -3.18 10.22
N SER A 34 5.62 -3.44 11.45
CA SER A 34 5.01 -4.74 11.77
C SER A 34 3.92 -5.08 10.75
N LEU A 35 3.96 -6.30 10.22
CA LEU A 35 3.11 -6.75 9.11
C LEU A 35 1.88 -7.51 9.64
N PHE A 36 0.71 -7.17 9.12
CA PHE A 36 -0.55 -7.81 9.44
C PHE A 36 -1.23 -8.28 8.17
N GLU A 37 -1.83 -9.47 8.21
CA GLU A 37 -2.70 -9.98 7.16
C GLU A 37 -4.13 -10.11 7.69
N LEU A 38 -5.07 -9.53 6.92
CA LEU A 38 -6.51 -9.47 7.17
C LEU A 38 -7.23 -10.36 6.14
N GLU A 39 -8.56 -10.24 6.07
CA GLU A 39 -9.35 -11.01 5.11
C GLU A 39 -8.85 -10.87 3.66
N ASN A 40 -9.07 -11.92 2.86
CA ASN A 40 -8.74 -11.97 1.43
C ASN A 40 -7.26 -11.73 1.10
N GLY A 41 -6.35 -11.90 2.06
CA GLY A 41 -4.91 -11.68 1.88
C GLY A 41 -4.52 -10.20 1.84
N ARG A 42 -5.41 -9.30 2.30
CA ARG A 42 -5.11 -7.88 2.44
C ARG A 42 -4.09 -7.68 3.55
N ARG A 43 -3.07 -6.87 3.31
CA ARG A 43 -1.96 -6.65 4.22
C ARG A 43 -1.82 -5.18 4.61
N ARG A 44 -1.39 -4.96 5.84
CA ARG A 44 -1.13 -3.65 6.43
C ARG A 44 0.19 -3.64 7.18
N LEU A 45 0.88 -2.51 7.12
CA LEU A 45 2.07 -2.25 7.91
C LEU A 45 1.73 -1.23 9.01
N LEU A 46 2.20 -1.46 10.23
CA LEU A 46 2.02 -0.50 11.32
C LEU A 46 2.86 0.76 11.09
N ALA A 47 2.23 1.92 10.94
CA ALA A 47 2.93 3.19 10.82
C ALA A 47 3.27 3.76 12.21
N SER A 48 2.30 3.68 13.11
CA SER A 48 2.33 4.14 14.50
C SER A 48 1.19 3.48 15.30
N ALA A 49 1.05 3.79 16.58
CA ALA A 49 -0.06 3.32 17.41
C ALA A 49 -1.47 3.75 16.92
N LYS A 50 -1.57 4.62 15.90
CA LYS A 50 -2.85 5.14 15.38
C LYS A 50 -2.98 5.05 13.87
N GLU A 51 -1.97 4.59 13.15
CA GLU A 51 -1.97 4.67 11.69
C GLU A 51 -1.36 3.42 11.05
N LEU A 52 -1.96 3.00 9.94
CA LEU A 52 -1.53 1.89 9.11
C LEU A 52 -1.06 2.37 7.74
N GLN A 53 -0.31 1.51 7.06
CA GLN A 53 0.20 1.68 5.71
C GLN A 53 -0.18 0.49 4.83
N LYS A 54 -0.12 0.67 3.52
CA LYS A 54 -0.36 -0.41 2.54
C LYS A 54 0.72 -1.48 2.72
N GLY A 55 0.35 -2.76 2.80
CA GLY A 55 1.27 -3.88 2.96
C GLY A 55 1.28 -4.89 1.81
N ASN A 56 0.47 -4.67 0.78
CA ASN A 56 0.42 -5.54 -0.41
C ASN A 56 1.34 -5.01 -1.51
N GLU A 57 2.01 -5.91 -2.22
CA GLU A 57 2.77 -5.58 -3.42
C GLU A 57 1.89 -5.64 -4.66
N PHE A 58 2.04 -4.66 -5.54
CA PHE A 58 1.34 -4.61 -6.81
C PHE A 58 2.18 -5.26 -7.91
N ILE A 59 1.65 -6.34 -8.49
CA ILE A 59 2.33 -7.11 -9.53
C ILE A 59 1.61 -6.86 -10.86
N LEU A 60 2.34 -6.32 -11.82
CA LEU A 60 1.87 -6.14 -13.19
C LEU A 60 2.35 -7.30 -14.07
N PRO A 61 1.54 -7.75 -15.05
CA PRO A 61 2.00 -8.64 -16.10
C PRO A 61 3.19 -8.04 -16.88
N ASP A 62 4.14 -8.88 -17.28
CA ASP A 62 5.38 -8.45 -17.96
C ASP A 62 5.14 -7.52 -19.14
N LYS A 63 4.08 -7.77 -19.93
CA LYS A 63 3.70 -6.90 -21.06
C LYS A 63 3.41 -5.45 -20.64
N LEU A 64 2.77 -5.25 -19.48
CA LEU A 64 2.42 -3.93 -18.95
C LEU A 64 3.63 -3.28 -18.27
N VAL A 65 4.50 -4.08 -17.64
CA VAL A 65 5.80 -3.59 -17.15
C VAL A 65 6.65 -3.08 -18.31
N LYS A 66 6.72 -3.84 -19.42
CA LYS A 66 7.41 -3.43 -20.64
C LYS A 66 6.84 -2.13 -21.21
N LEU A 67 5.51 -2.00 -21.26
CA LEU A 67 4.88 -0.73 -21.65
C LEU A 67 5.32 0.44 -20.78
N LEU A 68 5.28 0.29 -19.46
CA LEU A 68 5.73 1.34 -18.52
C LEU A 68 7.23 1.65 -18.65
N TYR A 69 8.05 0.66 -18.99
CA TYR A 69 9.46 0.87 -19.30
C TYR A 69 9.63 1.76 -20.54
N HIS A 70 8.98 1.45 -21.66
CA HIS A 70 9.05 2.32 -22.85
C HIS A 70 8.43 3.69 -22.57
N ALA A 71 7.32 3.76 -21.82
CA ALA A 71 6.66 4.99 -21.41
C ALA A 71 7.61 5.92 -20.64
N LYS A 72 8.39 5.41 -19.69
CA LYS A 72 9.38 6.21 -18.95
C LYS A 72 10.47 6.81 -19.84
N ASN A 73 10.71 6.22 -21.01
CA ASN A 73 11.82 6.55 -21.90
C ASN A 73 11.38 7.22 -23.21
N ILE A 74 10.13 7.68 -23.34
CA ILE A 74 9.62 8.30 -24.60
C ILE A 74 10.43 9.52 -25.08
N TYR A 75 11.17 10.17 -24.17
CA TYR A 75 12.00 11.33 -24.45
C TYR A 75 13.43 10.99 -24.89
N ASN A 76 13.78 9.72 -24.95
CA ASN A 76 15.10 9.29 -25.38
C ASN A 76 15.23 9.44 -26.89
N THR A 77 15.87 10.53 -27.32
CA THR A 77 16.03 10.87 -28.74
C THR A 77 16.98 9.94 -29.50
N LEU A 78 17.79 9.13 -28.79
CA LEU A 78 18.68 8.15 -29.39
C LEU A 78 17.96 6.82 -29.69
N GLU A 79 16.84 6.55 -29.02
CA GLU A 79 16.07 5.32 -29.10
C GLU A 79 14.58 5.64 -29.40
N PRO A 80 14.26 6.09 -30.64
CA PRO A 80 12.91 6.51 -31.03
C PRO A 80 11.87 5.38 -30.94
N GLU A 81 12.31 4.11 -30.89
CA GLU A 81 11.45 2.94 -30.71
C GLU A 81 10.65 2.98 -29.40
N HIS A 82 11.07 3.74 -28.38
CA HIS A 82 10.29 3.90 -27.16
C HIS A 82 8.96 4.60 -27.42
N LEU A 83 8.98 5.70 -28.18
CA LEU A 83 7.77 6.43 -28.53
C LEU A 83 6.88 5.58 -29.43
N GLU A 84 7.45 4.96 -30.47
CA GLU A 84 6.72 4.09 -31.39
C GLU A 84 6.04 2.93 -30.67
N TYR A 85 6.74 2.28 -29.73
CA TYR A 85 6.18 1.20 -28.92
C TYR A 85 4.98 1.68 -28.10
N VAL A 86 5.10 2.84 -27.45
CA VAL A 86 4.06 3.40 -26.59
C VAL A 86 2.82 3.80 -27.38
N GLU A 87 2.99 4.44 -28.54
CA GLU A 87 1.89 4.80 -29.45
C GLU A 87 1.16 3.55 -29.96
N THR A 88 1.91 2.52 -30.38
CA THR A 88 1.34 1.26 -30.85
C THR A 88 0.53 0.53 -29.78
N HIS A 89 0.94 0.67 -28.51
CA HIS A 89 0.32 0.00 -27.36
C HIS A 89 -0.52 0.97 -26.50
N ARG A 90 -0.93 2.11 -27.05
CA ARG A 90 -1.67 3.14 -26.30
C ARG A 90 -2.90 2.62 -25.57
N THR A 91 -3.63 1.68 -26.18
CA THR A 91 -4.84 1.09 -25.59
C THR A 91 -4.55 0.21 -24.37
N ASP A 92 -3.32 -0.27 -24.20
CA ASP A 92 -2.91 -1.10 -23.06
C ASP A 92 -2.78 -0.32 -21.75
N PHE A 93 -2.74 1.02 -21.78
CA PHE A 93 -2.86 1.83 -20.57
C PHE A 93 -4.20 1.59 -19.85
N GLY A 94 -5.29 1.36 -20.59
CA GLY A 94 -6.57 0.96 -19.99
C GLY A 94 -6.45 -0.32 -19.18
N LYS A 95 -5.68 -1.30 -19.67
CA LYS A 95 -5.42 -2.57 -18.96
C LYS A 95 -4.62 -2.37 -17.67
N ILE A 96 -3.75 -1.37 -17.61
CA ILE A 96 -3.07 -0.99 -16.36
C ILE A 96 -4.10 -0.48 -15.36
N LEU A 97 -5.02 0.41 -15.77
CA LEU A 97 -6.06 0.93 -14.88
C LEU A 97 -7.01 -0.18 -14.41
N ASP A 98 -7.36 -1.15 -15.25
CA ASP A 98 -8.15 -2.30 -14.87
C ASP A 98 -7.44 -3.14 -13.81
N THR A 99 -6.14 -3.41 -14.00
CA THR A 99 -5.32 -4.16 -13.04
C THR A 99 -5.20 -3.41 -11.70
N VAL A 100 -5.03 -2.08 -11.75
CA VAL A 100 -5.05 -1.20 -10.57
C VAL A 100 -6.42 -1.23 -9.88
N SER A 101 -7.52 -1.27 -10.63
CA SER A 101 -8.88 -1.31 -10.09
C SER A 101 -9.11 -2.56 -9.27
N VAL A 102 -8.80 -3.74 -9.85
CA VAL A 102 -8.91 -5.03 -9.16
C VAL A 102 -8.03 -5.07 -7.90
N PHE A 103 -6.78 -4.59 -7.99
CA PHE A 103 -5.89 -4.53 -6.84
C PHE A 103 -6.41 -3.58 -5.75
N SER A 104 -6.93 -2.43 -6.15
CA SER A 104 -7.46 -1.42 -5.23
C SER A 104 -8.69 -1.90 -4.50
N GLU A 105 -9.66 -2.46 -5.22
CA GLU A 105 -10.89 -3.02 -4.67
C GLU A 105 -10.60 -4.14 -3.67
N LYS A 106 -9.53 -4.92 -3.89
CA LYS A 106 -9.15 -5.99 -2.97
C LYS A 106 -8.33 -5.52 -1.77
N TYR A 107 -7.38 -4.60 -1.96
CA TYR A 107 -6.33 -4.35 -0.96
C TYR A 107 -6.24 -2.90 -0.47
N ILE A 108 -6.54 -1.91 -1.31
CA ILE A 108 -6.42 -0.48 -0.96
C ILE A 108 -7.73 0.05 -0.37
N LEU A 109 -8.87 -0.44 -0.87
CA LEU A 109 -10.23 -0.09 -0.44
C LEU A 109 -10.59 1.41 -0.65
N ALA A 110 -9.90 2.12 -1.54
CA ALA A 110 -10.09 3.56 -1.77
C ALA A 110 -11.06 3.86 -2.92
N GLU A 111 -12.31 3.41 -2.79
CA GLU A 111 -13.34 3.45 -3.84
C GLU A 111 -13.55 4.85 -4.45
N ALA A 112 -13.72 5.89 -3.61
CA ALA A 112 -13.91 7.26 -4.12
C ALA A 112 -12.74 7.76 -4.97
N ASN A 113 -11.51 7.39 -4.61
CA ASN A 113 -10.33 7.73 -5.40
C ASN A 113 -10.31 6.95 -6.72
N LEU A 114 -10.68 5.67 -6.66
CA LEU A 114 -10.71 4.80 -7.83
C LEU A 114 -11.72 5.28 -8.86
N GLU A 115 -12.94 5.60 -8.43
CA GLU A 115 -13.99 6.11 -9.31
C GLU A 115 -13.62 7.47 -9.92
N LYS A 116 -13.00 8.36 -9.12
CA LYS A 116 -12.45 9.62 -9.62
C LYS A 116 -11.40 9.37 -10.71
N MET A 117 -10.51 8.41 -10.55
CA MET A 117 -9.50 8.08 -11.57
C MET A 117 -10.11 7.48 -12.83
N LYS A 118 -11.07 6.56 -12.71
CA LYS A 118 -11.80 5.99 -13.85
C LYS A 118 -12.51 7.09 -14.65
N GLU A 119 -13.17 8.02 -13.98
CA GLU A 119 -13.85 9.15 -14.64
C GLU A 119 -12.85 10.08 -15.34
N ILE A 120 -11.73 10.42 -14.68
CA ILE A 120 -10.69 11.24 -15.27
C ILE A 120 -10.12 10.55 -16.52
N TYR A 121 -9.78 9.26 -16.44
CA TYR A 121 -9.23 8.53 -17.58
C TYR A 121 -10.21 8.50 -18.75
N ARG A 122 -11.50 8.22 -18.51
CA ARG A 122 -12.53 8.21 -19.56
C ARG A 122 -12.61 9.52 -20.35
N LYS A 123 -12.34 10.65 -19.70
CA LYS A 123 -12.36 11.99 -20.33
C LYS A 123 -11.06 12.34 -21.05
N ASN A 124 -9.98 11.59 -20.85
CA ASN A 124 -8.64 11.88 -21.35
C ASN A 124 -8.01 10.70 -22.12
N VAL A 125 -8.83 9.76 -22.62
CA VAL A 125 -8.36 8.58 -23.38
C VAL A 125 -7.53 8.99 -24.59
N ASP A 126 -7.91 10.10 -25.25
CA ASP A 126 -7.30 10.59 -26.49
C ASP A 126 -6.36 11.79 -26.27
N THR A 127 -5.88 12.02 -25.02
CA THR A 127 -4.94 13.13 -24.76
C THR A 127 -3.56 12.90 -25.38
N GLU A 128 -2.69 13.91 -25.36
CA GLU A 128 -1.32 13.77 -25.84
C GLU A 128 -0.56 12.64 -25.12
N ILE A 129 0.30 11.94 -25.85
CA ILE A 129 1.00 10.76 -25.33
C ILE A 129 1.83 11.05 -24.09
N ASP A 130 2.42 12.25 -23.99
CA ASP A 130 3.16 12.69 -22.81
C ASP A 130 2.28 12.74 -21.56
N GLU A 131 1.10 13.35 -21.65
CA GLU A 131 0.21 13.48 -20.51
C GLU A 131 -0.29 12.09 -20.07
N LEU A 132 -0.59 11.21 -21.03
CA LEU A 132 -0.98 9.82 -20.76
C LEU A 132 0.13 9.08 -20.01
N VAL A 133 1.35 9.10 -20.53
CA VAL A 133 2.53 8.45 -19.95
C VAL A 133 2.81 8.97 -18.53
N THR A 134 2.90 10.29 -18.38
CA THR A 134 3.17 10.94 -17.09
C THR A 134 2.10 10.57 -16.06
N SER A 135 0.83 10.53 -16.46
CA SER A 135 -0.28 10.18 -15.58
C SER A 135 -0.20 8.74 -15.10
N PHE A 136 0.11 7.79 -15.98
CA PHE A 136 0.18 6.38 -15.61
C PHE A 136 1.45 6.00 -14.84
N ILE A 137 2.56 6.71 -15.03
CA ILE A 137 3.72 6.58 -14.14
C ILE A 137 3.36 7.05 -12.74
N ASN A 138 2.69 8.20 -12.62
CA ASN A 138 2.27 8.74 -11.31
C ASN A 138 1.23 7.84 -10.62
N LEU A 139 0.37 7.16 -11.39
CA LEU A 139 -0.64 6.22 -10.89
C LEU A 139 -0.02 5.11 -10.01
N LEU A 140 1.23 4.71 -10.25
CA LEU A 140 1.93 3.71 -9.42
C LEU A 140 2.08 4.14 -7.95
N THR A 141 2.00 5.44 -7.66
CA THR A 141 1.97 5.98 -6.28
C THR A 141 0.73 5.49 -5.52
N PHE A 142 -0.39 5.27 -6.22
CA PHE A 142 -1.62 4.78 -5.62
C PHE A 142 -1.45 3.36 -5.09
N THR A 143 -0.79 2.47 -5.85
CA THR A 143 -0.64 1.05 -5.54
C THR A 143 0.62 0.70 -4.74
N SER A 144 1.57 1.62 -4.60
CA SER A 144 2.83 1.38 -3.89
C SER A 144 2.64 0.84 -2.46
N ILE A 145 3.52 -0.05 -2.02
CA ILE A 145 3.58 -0.44 -0.61
C ILE A 145 4.02 0.75 0.26
N GLY A 146 3.56 0.80 1.51
CA GLY A 146 3.92 1.84 2.47
C GLY A 146 2.91 2.99 2.57
N ALA A 147 3.42 4.17 2.93
CA ALA A 147 2.61 5.34 3.25
C ALA A 147 1.84 5.85 2.02
N PRO A 148 0.53 6.10 2.14
CA PRO A 148 -0.24 6.77 1.09
C PRO A 148 0.27 8.19 0.82
N ALA A 149 0.37 8.55 -0.47
CA ALA A 149 0.80 9.86 -0.93
C ALA A 149 -0.17 10.44 -1.96
N THR A 150 -0.32 11.76 -1.94
CA THR A 150 -1.08 12.50 -2.94
C THR A 150 -0.26 12.52 -4.24
N PHE A 151 -0.91 12.31 -5.38
CA PHE A 151 -0.27 12.30 -6.70
C PHE A 151 -1.14 12.99 -7.74
N LYS A 152 -0.58 13.26 -8.92
CA LYS A 152 -1.30 13.85 -10.05
C LYS A 152 -1.68 12.78 -11.07
N PHE A 153 -2.91 12.85 -11.57
CA PHE A 153 -3.42 12.00 -12.65
C PHE A 153 -4.15 12.90 -13.66
N PHE A 154 -3.61 13.02 -14.88
CA PHE A 154 -4.04 13.98 -15.91
C PHE A 154 -4.13 15.42 -15.36
N GLY A 155 -3.03 15.88 -14.76
CA GLY A 155 -2.91 17.18 -14.11
C GLY A 155 -3.70 17.38 -12.80
N ARG A 156 -4.66 16.49 -12.49
CA ARG A 156 -5.55 16.60 -11.32
C ARG A 156 -4.96 15.91 -10.09
N SER A 157 -5.04 16.55 -8.93
CA SER A 157 -4.63 15.94 -7.66
C SER A 157 -5.60 14.85 -7.21
N ILE A 158 -5.05 13.68 -6.90
CA ILE A 158 -5.72 12.57 -6.22
C ILE A 158 -5.19 12.55 -4.79
N GLU A 159 -6.04 12.97 -3.85
CA GLU A 159 -5.67 13.04 -2.44
C GLU A 159 -5.44 11.65 -1.85
N ARG A 160 -4.45 11.55 -0.95
CA ARG A 160 -4.17 10.28 -0.27
C ARG A 160 -5.32 9.85 0.63
N ARG A 161 -5.65 8.57 0.60
CA ARG A 161 -6.46 7.93 1.65
C ARG A 161 -5.57 7.61 2.84
N ARG A 162 -5.91 8.12 4.03
CA ARG A 162 -5.21 7.77 5.28
C ARG A 162 -5.90 6.60 5.98
N TYR A 163 -5.12 5.73 6.62
CA TYR A 163 -5.61 4.62 7.43
C TYR A 163 -5.38 4.94 8.90
N SER A 164 -6.14 5.88 9.44
CA SER A 164 -5.95 6.45 10.78
C SER A 164 -6.60 5.65 11.92
N SER A 165 -6.82 4.35 11.71
CA SER A 165 -7.32 3.43 12.71
C SER A 165 -6.51 2.14 12.65
N ILE A 166 -6.14 1.62 13.83
CA ILE A 166 -5.50 0.31 13.98
C ILE A 166 -6.50 -0.77 14.39
N ALA A 167 -7.79 -0.45 14.52
CA ALA A 167 -8.78 -1.40 15.04
C ALA A 167 -8.84 -2.69 14.21
N GLU A 168 -8.68 -2.58 12.89
CA GLU A 168 -8.73 -3.74 11.98
C GLU A 168 -7.60 -4.75 12.21
N ILE A 169 -6.45 -4.33 12.76
CA ILE A 169 -5.31 -5.24 12.96
C ILE A 169 -5.35 -5.96 14.30
N LEU A 170 -6.24 -5.58 15.23
CA LEU A 170 -6.32 -6.20 16.56
C LEU A 170 -6.84 -7.65 16.49
N ASN A 171 -7.61 -8.00 15.45
CA ASN A 171 -8.11 -9.34 15.19
C ASN A 171 -7.46 -9.96 13.92
N ALA A 172 -6.34 -9.40 13.47
CA ALA A 172 -5.64 -9.85 12.27
C ALA A 172 -4.58 -10.92 12.59
N THR A 173 -4.00 -11.52 11.56
CA THR A 173 -2.79 -12.33 11.72
C THR A 173 -1.55 -11.43 11.69
N LEU A 174 -0.84 -11.33 12.81
CA LEU A 174 0.49 -10.71 12.87
C LEU A 174 1.53 -11.64 12.23
N ILE A 175 2.37 -11.08 11.36
CA ILE A 175 3.42 -11.82 10.65
C ILE A 175 4.78 -11.23 11.04
N HIS A 176 5.58 -12.02 11.73
CA HIS A 176 7.00 -11.73 11.94
C HIS A 176 7.81 -12.38 10.84
N GLN A 177 8.52 -11.58 10.04
CA GLN A 177 9.37 -12.05 8.97
C GLN A 177 10.85 -11.92 9.36
N SER A 178 11.64 -12.93 9.00
CA SER A 178 13.11 -12.80 8.97
C SER A 178 13.55 -11.75 7.96
N VAL A 179 14.83 -11.34 8.02
CA VAL A 179 15.40 -10.30 7.13
C VAL A 179 15.19 -10.62 5.63
N THR A 180 15.21 -11.90 5.25
CA THR A 180 15.01 -12.34 3.86
C THR A 180 13.54 -12.66 3.54
N GLY A 181 12.65 -12.65 4.53
CA GLY A 181 11.26 -13.10 4.38
C GLY A 181 11.08 -14.62 4.23
N LEU A 182 12.15 -15.42 4.28
CA LEU A 182 12.07 -16.88 4.07
C LEU A 182 11.50 -17.64 5.28
N TYR A 183 11.76 -17.13 6.49
CA TYR A 183 11.14 -17.63 7.71
C TYR A 183 10.09 -16.66 8.19
N GLU A 184 8.90 -17.18 8.49
CA GLU A 184 7.77 -16.44 9.04
C GLU A 184 7.25 -17.11 10.31
N THR A 185 6.87 -16.29 11.29
CA THR A 185 6.03 -16.69 12.42
C THR A 185 4.71 -15.94 12.31
N ARG A 186 3.59 -16.67 12.35
CA ARG A 186 2.24 -16.11 12.20
C ARG A 186 1.47 -16.29 13.50
N ILE A 187 0.96 -15.18 14.04
CA ILE A 187 0.25 -15.13 15.31
C ILE A 187 -1.16 -14.61 15.02
N ASP A 188 -2.17 -15.43 15.30
CA ASP A 188 -3.57 -15.04 15.20
C ASP A 188 -3.96 -14.20 16.42
N LEU A 189 -4.12 -12.89 16.24
CA LEU A 189 -4.44 -11.98 17.34
C LEU A 189 -5.89 -12.08 17.79
N GLY A 190 -6.79 -12.61 16.94
CA GLY A 190 -8.20 -12.80 17.30
C GLY A 190 -8.39 -13.77 18.47
N LYS A 191 -7.43 -14.67 18.69
CA LYS A 191 -7.43 -15.63 19.80
C LYS A 191 -6.90 -15.06 21.12
N LEU A 192 -6.33 -13.85 21.09
CA LEU A 192 -5.80 -13.22 22.31
C LEU A 192 -6.93 -12.53 23.06
N GLY A 193 -7.21 -13.01 24.28
CA GLY A 193 -8.29 -12.49 25.12
C GLY A 193 -9.64 -13.20 24.95
N GLU A 194 -9.66 -14.33 24.23
CA GLU A 194 -10.76 -15.30 24.34
C GLU A 194 -10.63 -16.09 25.65
N ASP A 195 -11.74 -16.25 26.38
CA ASP A 195 -11.91 -17.18 27.51
C ASP A 195 -12.53 -18.50 27.01
#